data_AF-D8S6Z2-F1
#
_entry.id   AF-D8S6Z2-F1
#
_cell.length_a   1.000
_cell.length_b   1.000
_cell.length_c   1.000
_cell.angle_alpha   90.00
_cell.angle_beta   90.00
_cell.angle_gamma   90.00
#
_symmetry.space_group_name_H-M   'P 1'
#
loop_
_entity.id
_entity.type
_entity.pdbx_description
1 polymer ?
#
loop_
_entity_poly.entity_id
_entity_poly.type
_entity_poly.pdbx_seq_one_letter_code
_entity_poly.pdbx_strand_id
1 'polypeptide(L)'
;MTEDQQHKKEAAVAYDYDGDPRWADYWSNVLVPSHLAARPEVLRHFKLKFYQRYVDPDLVVDPLSAISSPRSSSNSEPRVQRRSATGGTTTRQQSPPASTASRSSFRMDPPTIQFLANAWVTVMAVLAMFPFLPYALAEKAYRLTLLGSAATNLYCIANQHGAPATWNLQGLQDWLRSIFETTGNDFLYLLYAFFFVSASIPLKVAVISLAIRSLEQVVYHLRRNFSNTRLYRKYLDKPSNWVASNSNLLKSLSANAEIGLGFLLIILLLTPQRNIIQAFVHWRLLKMMYALPSTAPYHRSSWSAIGRRVNPLIHQYAPSLATPMAYLQRWFVS
;
A
#
# COMPACT_ATOMS: atom_id res chain seq x y z
N MET A 1 37.52 24.91 -15.34
CA MET A 1 37.52 23.62 -16.05
C MET A 1 38.80 23.61 -16.87
N THR A 2 39.73 22.73 -16.54
CA THR A 2 41.07 22.66 -17.13
C THR A 2 40.96 22.32 -18.62
N GLU A 3 41.72 22.98 -19.49
CA GLU A 3 41.72 22.78 -20.96
C GLU A 3 41.86 21.30 -21.34
N ASP A 4 42.57 20.51 -20.52
CA ASP A 4 42.70 19.05 -20.63
C ASP A 4 41.37 18.29 -20.64
N GLN A 5 40.39 18.70 -19.84
CA GLN A 5 39.08 18.06 -19.79
C GLN A 5 38.25 18.37 -21.03
N GLN A 6 38.50 19.52 -21.67
CA GLN A 6 37.82 19.91 -22.89
C GLN A 6 38.34 19.10 -24.08
N HIS A 7 39.66 18.92 -24.18
CA HIS A 7 40.28 18.04 -25.18
C HIS A 7 39.82 16.58 -25.05
N LYS A 8 39.69 16.07 -23.81
CA LYS A 8 39.17 14.71 -23.57
C LYS A 8 37.69 14.56 -23.97
N LYS A 9 36.86 15.59 -23.76
CA LYS A 9 35.46 15.60 -24.23
C LYS A 9 35.36 15.64 -25.75
N GLU A 10 36.26 16.37 -26.42
CA GLU A 10 36.32 16.44 -27.88
C GLU A 10 36.80 15.11 -28.49
N ALA A 11 37.82 14.48 -27.89
CA ALA A 11 38.26 13.12 -28.26
C ALA A 11 37.14 12.08 -28.06
N ALA A 12 36.37 12.18 -26.99
CA ALA A 12 35.22 11.32 -26.77
C ALA A 12 34.10 11.54 -27.79
N VAL A 13 33.88 12.76 -28.28
CA VAL A 13 32.87 13.01 -29.33
C VAL A 13 33.34 12.50 -30.70
N ALA A 14 34.64 12.54 -30.97
CA ALA A 14 35.24 12.05 -32.21
C ALA A 14 35.46 10.53 -32.28
N TYR A 15 35.19 9.80 -31.19
CA TYR A 15 35.35 8.35 -31.13
C TYR A 15 34.31 7.62 -32.02
N ASP A 16 34.73 6.57 -32.70
CA ASP A 16 33.86 5.73 -33.53
C ASP A 16 33.12 4.69 -32.67
N TYR A 17 31.92 5.07 -32.23
CA TYR A 17 31.06 4.21 -31.41
C TYR A 17 30.33 3.15 -32.23
N ASP A 18 30.10 3.38 -33.52
CA ASP A 18 29.31 2.48 -34.37
C ASP A 18 30.15 1.28 -34.83
N GLY A 19 31.48 1.42 -34.85
CA GLY A 19 32.44 0.35 -35.06
C GLY A 19 32.77 -0.52 -33.82
N ASP A 20 32.36 -0.11 -32.61
CA ASP A 20 32.70 -0.83 -31.36
C ASP A 20 31.57 -1.78 -30.93
N PRO A 21 31.78 -3.12 -30.95
CA PRO A 21 30.74 -4.09 -30.57
C PRO A 21 30.31 -3.95 -29.10
N ARG A 22 31.14 -3.33 -28.24
CA ARG A 22 30.82 -3.10 -26.82
C ARG A 22 29.80 -1.99 -26.64
N TRP A 23 29.70 -1.06 -27.58
CA TRP A 23 28.72 0.02 -27.55
C TRP A 23 27.30 -0.51 -27.72
N ALA A 24 27.10 -1.44 -28.67
CA ALA A 24 25.79 -2.06 -28.91
C ALA A 24 25.27 -2.83 -27.69
N ASP A 25 26.15 -3.62 -27.06
CA ASP A 25 25.81 -4.36 -25.83
C ASP A 25 25.53 -3.39 -24.67
N TYR A 26 26.37 -2.38 -24.46
CA TYR A 26 26.15 -1.36 -23.44
C TYR A 26 24.83 -0.60 -23.63
N TRP A 27 24.52 -0.18 -24.85
CA TRP A 27 23.31 0.57 -25.17
C TRP A 27 22.03 -0.27 -24.97
N SER A 28 22.08 -1.57 -25.28
CA SER A 28 20.94 -2.48 -25.07
C SER A 28 20.61 -2.70 -23.58
N ASN A 29 21.62 -2.64 -22.71
CA ASN A 29 21.48 -2.80 -21.26
C ASN A 29 21.01 -1.51 -20.56
N VAL A 30 21.04 -0.38 -21.24
CA VAL A 30 20.61 0.92 -20.70
C VAL A 30 19.10 1.07 -20.89
N LEU A 31 18.33 0.85 -19.81
CA LEU A 31 16.88 1.06 -19.79
C LEU A 31 16.52 2.55 -19.85
N VAL A 32 16.45 3.10 -21.06
CA VAL A 32 15.94 4.46 -21.31
C VAL A 32 14.55 4.35 -21.97
N PRO A 33 13.52 5.03 -21.45
CA PRO A 33 12.21 5.10 -22.08
C PRO A 33 12.31 5.57 -23.54
N SER A 34 11.57 4.93 -24.46
CA SER A 34 11.67 5.15 -25.92
C SER A 34 11.52 6.63 -26.35
N HIS A 35 10.72 7.41 -25.64
CA HIS A 35 10.53 8.85 -25.89
C HIS A 35 11.72 9.74 -25.48
N LEU A 36 12.63 9.24 -24.64
CA LEU A 36 13.85 9.94 -24.22
C LEU A 36 15.10 9.45 -24.97
N ALA A 37 15.09 8.20 -25.45
CA ALA A 37 16.20 7.61 -26.21
C ALA A 37 16.44 8.32 -27.56
N ALA A 38 15.40 8.91 -28.15
CA ALA A 38 15.49 9.66 -29.41
C ALA A 38 16.13 11.06 -29.25
N ARG A 39 16.38 11.53 -28.02
CA ARG A 39 16.97 12.86 -27.80
C ARG A 39 18.49 12.81 -28.00
N PRO A 40 19.07 13.70 -28.84
CA PRO A 40 20.51 13.69 -29.13
C PRO A 40 21.38 13.99 -27.89
N GLU A 41 20.84 14.74 -26.92
CA GLU A 41 21.52 15.05 -25.66
C GLU A 41 21.68 13.82 -24.76
N VAL A 42 20.69 12.92 -24.77
CA VAL A 42 20.69 11.69 -23.98
C VAL A 42 21.70 10.71 -24.57
N LEU A 43 21.68 10.53 -25.89
CA LEU A 43 22.69 9.75 -26.62
C LEU A 43 24.10 10.25 -26.34
N ARG A 44 24.33 11.58 -26.40
CA ARG A 44 25.64 12.17 -26.12
C ARG A 44 26.11 11.90 -24.68
N HIS A 45 25.22 12.01 -23.70
CA HIS A 45 25.56 11.72 -22.30
C HIS A 45 25.97 10.26 -22.08
N PHE A 46 25.26 9.32 -22.70
CA PHE A 46 25.58 7.89 -22.58
C PHE A 46 26.83 7.49 -23.38
N LYS A 47 27.11 8.13 -24.52
CA LYS A 47 28.38 7.99 -25.25
C LYS A 47 29.57 8.44 -24.38
N LEU A 48 29.45 9.60 -23.71
CA LEU A 48 30.48 10.08 -22.78
C LEU A 48 30.68 9.15 -21.57
N LYS A 49 29.61 8.57 -21.02
CA LYS A 49 29.71 7.56 -19.95
C LYS A 49 30.34 6.24 -20.41
N PHE A 50 30.05 5.82 -21.64
CA PHE A 50 30.68 4.65 -22.23
C PHE A 50 32.19 4.89 -22.40
N TYR A 51 32.56 6.04 -22.98
CA TYR A 51 33.95 6.43 -23.17
C TYR A 51 34.71 6.54 -21.85
N GLN A 52 34.08 7.13 -20.82
CA GLN A 52 34.63 7.16 -19.47
C GLN A 52 34.87 5.75 -18.90
N ARG A 53 33.96 4.81 -19.16
CA ARG A 53 34.02 3.46 -18.58
C ARG A 53 35.02 2.53 -19.27
N TYR A 54 35.20 2.68 -20.58
CA TYR A 54 35.94 1.71 -21.40
C TYR A 54 37.19 2.26 -22.09
N VAL A 55 37.36 3.58 -22.19
CA VAL A 55 38.48 4.21 -22.91
C VAL A 55 39.31 5.13 -22.00
N ASP A 56 38.71 6.13 -21.37
CA ASP A 56 39.42 7.10 -20.50
C ASP A 56 38.69 7.32 -19.16
N PRO A 57 39.08 6.60 -18.08
CA PRO A 57 38.50 6.73 -16.75
C PRO A 57 38.59 8.14 -16.14
N ASP A 58 39.52 8.97 -16.61
CA ASP A 58 39.78 10.32 -16.08
C ASP A 58 38.89 11.39 -16.73
N LEU A 59 38.02 11.00 -17.68
CA LEU A 59 37.02 11.88 -18.27
C LEU A 59 35.88 12.16 -17.26
N VAL A 60 35.72 13.41 -16.86
CA VAL A 60 34.63 13.81 -15.95
C VAL A 60 33.36 14.11 -16.76
N VAL A 61 32.32 13.29 -16.57
CA VAL A 61 31.01 13.45 -17.23
C VAL A 61 30.03 14.18 -16.31
N ASP A 62 29.50 15.31 -16.79
CA ASP A 62 28.52 16.12 -16.05
C ASP A 62 27.17 15.38 -15.95
N PRO A 63 26.44 15.49 -14.82
CA PRO A 63 25.13 14.85 -14.66
C PRO A 63 24.12 15.42 -15.66
N LEU A 64 23.20 14.58 -16.16
CA LEU A 64 22.20 14.92 -17.19
C LEU A 64 21.39 16.19 -16.86
N SER A 65 21.23 16.51 -15.57
CA SER A 65 20.58 17.73 -15.05
C SER A 65 21.30 19.04 -15.37
N ALA A 66 22.59 18.99 -15.73
CA ALA A 66 23.39 20.17 -16.08
C ALA A 66 23.30 20.56 -17.57
N ILE A 67 22.75 19.68 -18.42
CA ILE A 67 22.65 19.90 -19.88
C ILE A 67 21.37 20.67 -20.24
N SER A 68 20.37 20.68 -19.36
CA SER A 68 19.05 21.31 -19.58
C SER A 68 18.98 22.82 -19.33
N SER A 69 20.10 23.56 -19.37
CA SER A 69 20.09 25.03 -19.32
C SER A 69 20.43 25.64 -20.68
N PRO A 70 19.44 26.05 -21.48
CA PRO A 70 19.70 26.90 -22.64
C PRO A 70 20.18 28.27 -22.15
N ARG A 71 21.41 28.65 -22.51
CA ARG A 71 21.93 30.02 -22.34
C ARG A 71 21.21 30.93 -23.33
N SER A 72 20.16 31.59 -22.86
CA SER A 72 19.52 32.71 -23.56
C SER A 72 20.43 33.94 -23.46
N SER A 73 20.77 34.47 -24.62
CA SER A 73 21.28 35.81 -24.85
C SER A 73 20.36 36.88 -24.27
N SER A 74 20.87 37.76 -23.42
CA SER A 74 20.25 39.07 -23.18
C SER A 74 21.33 40.13 -22.98
N ASN A 75 21.40 40.99 -23.99
CA ASN A 75 22.20 42.19 -24.08
C ASN A 75 21.62 43.26 -23.15
N SER A 76 22.37 43.73 -22.14
CA SER A 76 22.10 45.01 -21.44
C SER A 76 23.34 45.47 -20.67
N GLU A 77 24.12 46.38 -21.26
CA GLU A 77 24.87 47.41 -20.53
C GLU A 77 23.93 48.62 -20.25
N PRO A 78 24.30 49.65 -19.46
CA PRO A 78 25.59 49.90 -18.80
C PRO A 78 25.48 50.28 -17.30
N ARG A 79 26.64 50.37 -16.63
CA ARG A 79 27.11 51.58 -15.89
C ARG A 79 27.72 51.29 -14.49
N VAL A 80 29.05 51.45 -14.46
CA VAL A 80 29.91 52.07 -13.40
C VAL A 80 30.06 51.30 -12.08
N GLN A 81 31.29 50.82 -11.77
CA GLN A 81 32.27 51.58 -10.98
C GLN A 81 33.63 50.85 -10.80
N ARG A 82 34.70 51.49 -11.30
CA ARG A 82 36.02 51.74 -10.66
C ARG A 82 36.97 50.56 -10.32
N ARG A 83 37.94 50.38 -11.22
CA ARG A 83 39.42 50.42 -11.06
C ARG A 83 40.15 49.50 -10.04
N SER A 84 41.15 48.80 -10.62
CA SER A 84 42.48 48.45 -10.08
C SER A 84 42.56 47.22 -9.16
N ALA A 85 43.61 46.40 -9.09
CA ALA A 85 44.74 46.04 -9.95
C ALA A 85 45.47 44.91 -9.16
N THR A 86 45.95 43.88 -9.85
CA THR A 86 47.16 43.09 -9.54
C THR A 86 47.28 42.27 -8.24
N GLY A 87 47.74 41.02 -8.37
CA GLY A 87 48.65 40.38 -7.40
C GLY A 87 48.07 39.19 -6.65
N GLY A 88 48.57 37.99 -6.97
CA GLY A 88 48.17 36.74 -6.33
C GLY A 88 48.88 36.42 -5.01
N THR A 89 48.49 35.25 -4.48
CA THR A 89 49.15 34.38 -3.48
C THR A 89 49.20 34.84 -2.03
N THR A 90 48.40 34.19 -1.15
CA THR A 90 48.94 33.31 -0.07
C THR A 90 47.85 32.44 0.58
N THR A 91 48.09 31.12 0.48
CA THR A 91 47.86 30.02 1.42
C THR A 91 46.96 30.24 2.66
N ARG A 92 45.85 29.49 2.75
CA ARG A 92 45.25 29.10 4.05
C ARG A 92 44.87 27.61 4.01
N GLN A 93 45.62 26.81 4.77
CA GLN A 93 45.27 25.45 5.16
C GLN A 93 43.88 25.43 5.82
N GLN A 94 42.97 24.59 5.33
CA GLN A 94 41.81 24.12 6.09
C GLN A 94 41.57 22.63 5.82
N SER A 95 41.38 21.93 6.92
CA SER A 95 41.20 20.51 7.21
C SER A 95 40.19 19.77 6.30
N PRO A 96 40.24 18.42 6.22
CA PRO A 96 39.36 17.64 5.35
C PRO A 96 37.89 17.77 5.77
N PRO A 97 36.94 17.98 4.83
CA PRO A 97 35.53 17.84 5.16
C PRO A 97 35.21 16.36 5.36
N ALA A 98 34.50 16.12 6.47
CA ALA A 98 34.02 14.86 6.98
C ALA A 98 33.61 13.86 5.90
N SER A 99 34.00 12.60 6.11
CA SER A 99 33.37 11.43 5.50
C SER A 99 31.85 11.57 5.58
N THR A 100 31.22 11.90 4.45
CA THR A 100 29.78 11.77 4.28
C THR A 100 29.48 10.28 4.37
N ALA A 101 29.19 9.84 5.60
CA ALA A 101 28.58 8.55 5.85
C ALA A 101 27.42 8.42 4.86
N SER A 102 27.50 7.45 3.96
CA SER A 102 26.39 7.09 3.10
C SER A 102 25.23 6.73 4.03
N ARG A 103 24.30 7.67 4.19
CA ARG A 103 23.01 7.36 4.80
C ARG A 103 22.33 6.45 3.80
N SER A 104 22.55 5.14 3.94
CA SER A 104 21.63 4.13 3.44
C SER A 104 20.27 4.48 4.03
N SER A 105 19.46 5.22 3.28
CA SER A 105 18.07 5.40 3.62
C SER A 105 17.49 4.00 3.76
N PHE A 106 16.92 3.68 4.91
CA PHE A 106 16.20 2.44 5.15
C PHE A 106 15.06 2.34 4.12
N ARG A 107 15.34 1.81 2.94
CA ARG A 107 14.34 1.55 1.91
C ARG A 107 13.67 0.24 2.29
N MET A 108 12.64 0.34 3.11
CA MET A 108 11.87 -0.80 3.56
C MET A 108 10.98 -1.28 2.40
N ASP A 109 11.02 -2.58 2.09
CA ASP A 109 10.27 -3.14 0.98
C ASP A 109 8.74 -3.01 1.20
N PRO A 110 7.95 -2.69 0.16
CA PRO A 110 6.48 -2.62 0.26
C PRO A 110 5.79 -3.80 0.96
N PRO A 111 6.13 -5.08 0.68
CA PRO A 111 5.51 -6.21 1.38
C PRO A 111 5.88 -6.27 2.86
N THR A 112 7.06 -5.78 3.24
CA THR A 112 7.51 -5.71 4.63
C THR A 112 6.70 -4.65 5.38
N ILE A 113 6.42 -3.49 4.76
CA ILE A 113 5.56 -2.45 5.34
C ILE A 113 4.15 -2.98 5.58
N GLN A 114 3.56 -3.67 4.59
CA GLN A 114 2.24 -4.28 4.72
C GLN A 114 2.22 -5.35 5.82
N PHE A 115 3.29 -6.15 5.93
CA PHE A 115 3.45 -7.13 7.00
C PHE A 115 3.48 -6.48 8.39
N LEU A 116 4.32 -5.46 8.59
CA LEU A 116 4.40 -4.75 9.87
C LEU A 116 3.07 -4.08 10.23
N ALA A 117 2.39 -3.47 9.26
CA ALA A 117 1.10 -2.82 9.47
C ALA A 117 0.02 -3.84 9.90
N ASN A 118 -0.07 -4.99 9.23
CA ASN A 118 -0.98 -6.06 9.63
C ASN A 118 -0.60 -6.67 10.99
N ALA A 119 0.69 -6.87 11.27
CA ALA A 119 1.15 -7.39 12.55
C ALA A 119 0.78 -6.44 13.70
N TRP A 120 0.96 -5.13 13.49
CA TRP A 120 0.51 -4.10 14.43
C TRP A 120 -1.00 -4.16 14.66
N VAL A 121 -1.79 -4.27 13.59
CA VAL A 121 -3.26 -4.42 13.68
C VAL A 121 -3.63 -5.67 14.48
N THR A 122 -2.99 -6.81 14.23
CA THR A 122 -3.25 -8.05 14.98
C THR A 122 -2.96 -7.88 16.47
N VAL A 123 -1.84 -7.23 16.82
CA VAL A 123 -1.50 -6.96 18.23
C VAL A 123 -2.54 -6.05 18.87
N MET A 124 -2.88 -4.92 18.25
CA MET A 124 -3.89 -3.99 18.77
C MET A 124 -5.27 -4.66 18.90
N ALA A 125 -5.63 -5.55 17.97
CA ALA A 125 -6.88 -6.28 18.01
C ALA A 125 -6.97 -7.22 19.23
N VAL A 126 -5.88 -7.93 19.53
CA VAL A 126 -5.77 -8.79 20.71
C VAL A 126 -5.89 -7.96 21.98
N LEU A 127 -5.22 -6.80 22.04
CA LEU A 127 -5.34 -5.88 23.18
C LEU A 127 -6.78 -5.36 23.35
N ALA A 128 -7.46 -5.00 22.26
CA ALA A 128 -8.83 -4.48 22.31
C ALA A 128 -9.84 -5.53 22.82
N MET A 129 -9.61 -6.81 22.50
CA MET A 129 -10.45 -7.91 22.95
C MET A 129 -10.12 -8.43 24.34
N PHE A 130 -8.95 -8.10 24.88
CA PHE A 130 -8.52 -8.60 26.18
C PHE A 130 -9.42 -8.09 27.31
N PRO A 131 -10.04 -8.97 28.12
CA PRO A 131 -11.05 -8.58 29.09
C PRO A 131 -10.48 -7.86 30.32
N PHE A 132 -9.19 -8.08 30.65
CA PHE A 132 -8.55 -7.51 31.84
C PHE A 132 -7.88 -6.15 31.58
N LEU A 133 -7.95 -5.62 30.36
CA LEU A 133 -7.34 -4.34 30.02
C LEU A 133 -8.22 -3.17 30.51
N PRO A 134 -7.65 -2.05 31.00
CA PRO A 134 -8.44 -0.90 31.40
C PRO A 134 -9.28 -0.39 30.22
N TYR A 135 -10.52 0.03 30.49
CA TYR A 135 -11.47 0.45 29.45
C TYR A 135 -10.87 1.48 28.48
N ALA A 136 -10.16 2.48 29.00
CA ALA A 136 -9.53 3.53 28.20
C ALA A 136 -8.44 3.00 27.24
N LEU A 137 -7.69 1.96 27.63
CA LEU A 137 -6.67 1.35 26.77
C LEU A 137 -7.33 0.45 25.72
N ALA A 138 -8.34 -0.34 26.12
CA ALA A 138 -9.08 -1.19 25.20
C ALA A 138 -9.79 -0.36 24.11
N GLU A 139 -10.35 0.79 24.47
CA GLU A 139 -10.98 1.71 23.51
C GLU A 139 -9.95 2.32 22.53
N LYS A 140 -8.79 2.75 23.03
CA LYS A 140 -7.70 3.23 22.17
C LYS A 140 -7.21 2.13 21.24
N ALA A 141 -6.98 0.92 21.75
CA ALA A 141 -6.57 -0.24 20.98
C ALA A 141 -7.62 -0.60 19.90
N TYR A 142 -8.92 -0.51 20.23
CA TYR A 142 -10.02 -0.69 19.28
C TYR A 142 -9.93 0.32 18.13
N ARG A 143 -9.84 1.63 18.44
CA ARG A 143 -9.74 2.68 17.42
C ARG A 143 -8.48 2.54 16.58
N LEU A 144 -7.34 2.20 17.20
CA LEU A 144 -6.07 1.96 16.51
C LEU A 144 -6.13 0.73 15.62
N THR A 145 -6.85 -0.33 16.01
CA THR A 145 -7.05 -1.51 15.17
C THR A 145 -7.83 -1.16 13.91
N LEU A 146 -8.89 -0.38 14.05
CA LEU A 146 -9.72 0.06 12.94
C LEU A 146 -8.96 1.02 12.01
N LEU A 147 -8.31 2.05 12.56
CA LEU A 147 -7.50 3.00 11.80
C LEU A 147 -6.32 2.30 11.11
N GLY A 148 -5.63 1.41 11.82
CA GLY A 148 -4.54 0.62 11.26
C GLY A 148 -5.02 -0.31 10.13
N SER A 149 -6.19 -0.93 10.31
CA SER A 149 -6.82 -1.75 9.25
C SER A 149 -7.18 -0.89 8.04
N ALA A 150 -7.81 0.27 8.25
CA ALA A 150 -8.16 1.19 7.17
C ALA A 150 -6.90 1.66 6.41
N ALA A 151 -5.87 2.11 7.13
CA ALA A 151 -4.61 2.54 6.53
C ALA A 151 -3.93 1.40 5.75
N THR A 152 -3.93 0.18 6.29
CA THR A 152 -3.31 -0.98 5.63
C THR A 152 -4.04 -1.36 4.34
N ASN A 153 -5.37 -1.45 4.37
CA ASN A 153 -6.16 -1.76 3.18
C ASN A 153 -6.07 -0.63 2.14
N LEU A 154 -6.05 0.63 2.58
CA LEU A 154 -5.84 1.78 1.69
C LEU A 154 -4.46 1.75 1.02
N TYR A 155 -3.42 1.40 1.79
CA TYR A 155 -2.06 1.23 1.26
C TYR A 155 -2.00 0.11 0.21
N CYS A 156 -2.71 -1.00 0.43
CA CYS A 156 -2.78 -2.09 -0.54
C CYS A 156 -3.43 -1.63 -1.85
N ILE A 157 -4.57 -0.94 -1.76
CA ILE A 157 -5.29 -0.42 -2.93
C ILE A 157 -4.44 0.62 -3.67
N ALA A 158 -3.81 1.54 -2.94
CA ALA A 158 -2.95 2.56 -3.53
C ALA A 158 -1.75 1.96 -4.29
N ASN A 159 -1.15 0.90 -3.75
CA ASN A 159 -0.03 0.22 -4.41
C ASN A 159 -0.44 -0.59 -5.64
N GLN A 160 -1.67 -1.11 -5.69
CA GLN A 160 -2.15 -1.97 -6.78
C GLN A 160 -2.79 -1.17 -7.92
N HIS A 161 -3.54 -0.10 -7.61
CA HIS A 161 -4.35 0.64 -8.58
C HIS A 161 -3.86 2.06 -8.85
N GLY A 162 -2.96 2.60 -8.03
CA GLY A 162 -2.49 3.97 -8.16
C GLY A 162 -3.61 5.02 -8.04
N ALA A 163 -3.35 6.21 -8.56
CA ALA A 163 -4.33 7.30 -8.60
C ALA A 163 -5.30 7.13 -9.79
N PRO A 164 -6.55 7.62 -9.69
CA PRO A 164 -7.49 7.58 -10.81
C PRO A 164 -6.92 8.33 -12.02
N ALA A 165 -7.11 7.77 -13.22
CA ALA A 165 -6.61 8.35 -14.47
C ALA A 165 -7.15 9.77 -14.72
N THR A 166 -8.38 10.03 -14.27
CA THR A 166 -9.03 11.34 -14.35
C THR A 166 -9.81 11.61 -13.07
N TRP A 167 -9.67 12.82 -12.51
CA TRP A 167 -10.40 13.27 -11.32
C TRP A 167 -11.84 13.74 -11.62
N ASN A 168 -12.47 13.17 -12.65
CA ASN A 168 -13.88 13.38 -12.97
C ASN A 168 -14.74 12.30 -12.28
N LEU A 169 -16.05 12.57 -12.13
CA LEU A 169 -16.96 11.62 -11.49
C LEU A 169 -16.98 10.27 -12.22
N GLN A 170 -16.91 10.29 -13.55
CA GLN A 170 -16.94 9.09 -14.39
C GLN A 170 -15.66 8.24 -14.23
N GLY A 171 -14.48 8.86 -14.32
CA GLY A 171 -13.21 8.15 -14.14
C GLY A 171 -13.00 7.65 -12.73
N LEU A 172 -13.55 8.35 -11.72
CA LEU A 172 -13.58 7.84 -10.36
C LEU A 172 -14.49 6.60 -10.24
N GLN A 173 -15.67 6.61 -10.87
CA GLN A 173 -16.55 5.44 -10.90
C GLN A 173 -15.88 4.24 -11.57
N ASP A 174 -15.22 4.45 -12.71
CA ASP A 174 -14.53 3.39 -13.45
C ASP A 174 -13.33 2.85 -12.64
N TRP A 175 -12.59 3.73 -11.95
CA TRP A 175 -11.53 3.34 -11.04
C TRP A 175 -12.05 2.52 -9.84
N LEU A 176 -13.15 2.95 -9.21
CA LEU A 176 -13.76 2.21 -8.10
C LEU A 176 -14.30 0.84 -8.54
N ARG A 177 -14.87 0.75 -9.76
CA ARG A 177 -15.30 -0.54 -10.33
C ARG A 177 -14.12 -1.48 -10.52
N SER A 178 -13.01 -0.97 -11.07
CA SER A 178 -11.78 -1.75 -11.23
C SER A 178 -11.24 -2.26 -9.89
N ILE A 179 -11.24 -1.42 -8.85
CA ILE A 179 -10.85 -1.82 -7.49
C ILE A 179 -11.78 -2.91 -6.96
N PHE A 180 -13.09 -2.75 -7.13
CA PHE A 180 -14.05 -3.73 -6.64
C PHE A 180 -13.87 -5.10 -7.32
N GLU A 181 -13.58 -5.11 -8.62
CA GLU A 181 -13.39 -6.34 -9.40
C GLU A 181 -12.09 -7.08 -9.03
N THR A 182 -10.98 -6.35 -8.90
CA THR A 182 -9.66 -6.95 -8.69
C THR A 182 -9.27 -7.10 -7.22
N THR A 183 -9.72 -6.17 -6.36
CA THR A 183 -9.31 -6.02 -4.95
C THR A 183 -10.53 -5.76 -4.04
N GLY A 184 -11.68 -6.33 -4.40
CA GLY A 184 -12.92 -6.13 -3.67
C GLY A 184 -12.84 -6.48 -2.19
N ASN A 185 -12.00 -7.46 -1.80
CA ASN A 185 -11.82 -7.80 -0.39
C ASN A 185 -11.22 -6.64 0.41
N ASP A 186 -10.03 -6.15 0.04
CA ASP A 186 -9.37 -5.08 0.79
C ASP A 186 -10.22 -3.80 0.80
N PHE A 187 -10.94 -3.52 -0.29
CA PHE A 187 -11.88 -2.40 -0.35
C PHE A 187 -13.07 -2.56 0.61
N LEU A 188 -13.68 -3.75 0.70
CA LEU A 188 -14.77 -3.99 1.64
C LEU A 188 -14.30 -3.89 3.10
N TYR A 189 -13.11 -4.39 3.42
CA TYR A 189 -12.55 -4.26 4.78
C TYR A 189 -12.09 -2.83 5.10
N LEU A 190 -11.67 -2.05 4.08
CA LEU A 190 -11.45 -0.61 4.22
C LEU A 190 -12.75 0.11 4.60
N LEU A 191 -13.83 -0.13 3.85
CA LEU A 191 -15.14 0.43 4.14
C LEU A 191 -15.63 0.02 5.52
N TYR A 192 -15.53 -1.27 5.84
CA TYR A 192 -15.86 -1.81 7.16
C TYR A 192 -15.12 -1.04 8.27
N ALA A 193 -13.80 -0.92 8.17
CA ALA A 193 -13.00 -0.22 9.17
C ALA A 193 -13.40 1.25 9.27
N PHE A 194 -13.56 1.96 8.15
CA PHE A 194 -13.95 3.38 8.12
C PHE A 194 -15.29 3.63 8.83
N PHE A 195 -16.31 2.79 8.57
CA PHE A 195 -17.62 2.94 9.18
C PHE A 195 -17.59 2.75 10.70
N PHE A 196 -16.82 1.79 11.20
CA PHE A 196 -16.69 1.56 12.65
C PHE A 196 -15.77 2.57 13.36
N VAL A 197 -14.88 3.26 12.64
CA VAL A 197 -14.10 4.40 13.21
C VAL A 197 -15.01 5.58 13.49
N SER A 198 -15.95 5.87 12.59
CA SER A 198 -16.88 7.01 12.71
C SER A 198 -17.98 6.76 13.76
N ALA A 199 -18.22 5.51 14.13
CA ALA A 199 -19.21 5.15 15.13
C ALA A 199 -18.77 5.56 16.55
N SER A 200 -19.71 6.11 17.32
CA SER A 200 -19.48 6.55 18.70
C SER A 200 -19.39 5.39 19.71
N ILE A 201 -19.84 4.18 19.34
CA ILE A 201 -19.91 3.03 20.24
C ILE A 201 -18.88 1.98 19.81
N PRO A 202 -17.94 1.61 20.69
CA PRO A 202 -16.96 0.57 20.38
C PRO A 202 -17.62 -0.81 20.42
N LEU A 203 -17.82 -1.42 19.26
CA LEU A 203 -18.34 -2.78 19.14
C LEU A 203 -17.18 -3.76 19.01
N LYS A 204 -16.73 -4.34 20.12
CA LYS A 204 -15.58 -5.27 20.13
C LYS A 204 -15.75 -6.46 19.18
N VAL A 205 -16.99 -6.91 18.95
CA VAL A 205 -17.30 -7.97 17.97
C VAL A 205 -16.81 -7.60 16.56
N ALA A 206 -16.81 -6.31 16.22
CA ALA A 206 -16.35 -5.84 14.92
C ALA A 206 -14.86 -6.10 14.67
N VAL A 207 -14.06 -6.13 15.75
CA VAL A 207 -12.61 -6.36 15.69
C VAL A 207 -12.29 -7.82 15.37
N ILE A 208 -13.18 -8.78 15.67
CA ILE A 208 -12.92 -10.21 15.46
C ILE A 208 -12.58 -10.49 13.99
N SER A 209 -13.40 -10.00 13.07
CA SER A 209 -13.20 -10.20 11.63
C SER A 209 -11.90 -9.56 11.11
N LEU A 210 -11.57 -8.37 11.62
CA LEU A 210 -10.32 -7.68 11.27
C LEU A 210 -9.09 -8.39 11.85
N ALA A 211 -9.21 -8.93 13.07
CA ALA A 211 -8.17 -9.70 13.73
C ALA A 211 -7.87 -10.97 12.93
N ILE A 212 -8.91 -11.70 12.52
CA ILE A 212 -8.77 -12.92 11.72
C ILE A 212 -8.09 -12.60 10.38
N ARG A 213 -8.57 -11.57 9.66
CA ARG A 213 -7.98 -11.16 8.38
C ARG A 213 -6.51 -10.77 8.50
N SER A 214 -6.18 -9.90 9.45
CA SER A 214 -4.79 -9.43 9.65
C SER A 214 -3.88 -10.59 10.04
N LEU A 215 -4.36 -11.51 10.88
CA LEU A 215 -3.63 -12.71 11.28
C LEU A 215 -3.31 -13.63 10.09
N GLU A 216 -4.27 -13.83 9.16
CA GLU A 216 -4.01 -14.60 7.94
C GLU A 216 -2.89 -13.97 7.09
N GLN A 217 -2.91 -12.64 6.91
CA GLN A 217 -1.88 -11.93 6.15
C GLN A 217 -0.49 -12.01 6.82
N VAL A 218 -0.45 -11.87 8.14
CA VAL A 218 0.77 -12.03 8.96
C VAL A 218 1.34 -13.44 8.79
N VAL A 219 0.52 -14.47 8.98
CA VAL A 219 0.92 -15.87 8.89
C VAL A 219 1.42 -16.22 7.48
N TYR A 220 0.72 -15.74 6.45
CA TYR A 220 1.15 -15.93 5.06
C TYR A 220 2.55 -15.38 4.83
N HIS A 221 2.82 -14.15 5.29
CA HIS A 221 4.13 -13.52 5.14
C HIS A 221 5.22 -14.20 5.99
N LEU A 222 4.90 -14.57 7.24
CA LEU A 222 5.80 -15.30 8.13
C LEU A 222 6.30 -16.60 7.52
N ARG A 223 5.38 -17.39 6.97
CA ARG A 223 5.70 -18.69 6.35
C ARG A 223 6.55 -18.53 5.10
N ARG A 224 6.23 -17.53 4.27
CA ARG A 224 6.94 -17.29 3.01
C ARG A 224 8.38 -16.81 3.24
N ASN A 225 8.59 -15.93 4.22
CA ASN A 225 9.87 -15.24 4.38
C ASN A 225 10.74 -15.78 5.53
N PHE A 226 10.14 -16.34 6.58
CA PHE A 226 10.84 -16.72 7.83
C PHE A 226 10.74 -18.20 8.20
N SER A 227 10.31 -19.08 7.28
CA SER A 227 10.19 -20.53 7.52
C SER A 227 11.50 -21.20 7.97
N ASN A 228 12.65 -20.64 7.57
CA ASN A 228 13.97 -21.18 7.90
C ASN A 228 14.58 -20.64 9.20
N THR A 229 13.97 -19.63 9.83
CA THR A 229 14.54 -18.96 11.00
C THR A 229 14.28 -19.75 12.29
N ARG A 230 15.28 -19.83 13.18
CA ARG A 230 15.17 -20.59 14.45
C ARG A 230 14.05 -20.09 15.37
N LEU A 231 13.82 -18.77 15.42
CA LEU A 231 12.75 -18.17 16.22
C LEU A 231 11.36 -18.57 15.72
N TYR A 232 11.17 -18.58 14.40
CA TYR A 232 9.92 -19.01 13.78
C TYR A 232 9.65 -20.48 14.11
N ARG A 233 10.63 -21.37 13.91
CA ARG A 233 10.49 -22.81 14.25
C ARG A 233 10.20 -23.06 15.73
N LYS A 234 10.77 -22.27 16.64
CA LYS A 234 10.60 -22.48 18.09
C LYS A 234 9.24 -22.03 18.62
N TYR A 235 8.72 -20.88 18.18
CA TYR A 235 7.52 -20.27 18.78
C TYR A 235 6.34 -20.15 17.82
N LEU A 236 6.59 -19.89 16.54
CA LEU A 236 5.54 -19.48 15.59
C LEU A 236 5.13 -20.59 14.63
N ASP A 237 5.91 -21.65 14.48
CA ASP A 237 5.63 -22.73 13.53
C ASP A 237 4.31 -23.46 13.85
N LYS A 238 4.11 -23.87 15.11
CA LYS A 238 2.86 -24.51 15.54
C LYS A 238 1.61 -23.63 15.31
N PRO A 239 1.52 -22.39 15.84
CA PRO A 239 0.33 -21.55 15.64
C PRO A 239 0.16 -21.12 14.17
N SER A 240 1.24 -20.83 13.45
CA SER A 240 1.20 -20.45 12.03
C SER A 240 0.69 -21.59 11.15
N ASN A 241 1.14 -22.82 11.40
CA ASN A 241 0.64 -23.99 10.70
C ASN A 241 -0.81 -24.29 11.05
N TRP A 242 -1.23 -24.09 12.32
CA TRP A 242 -2.62 -24.23 12.72
C TRP A 242 -3.53 -23.20 12.03
N VAL A 243 -3.12 -21.93 11.95
CA VAL A 243 -3.87 -20.89 11.24
C VAL A 243 -3.99 -21.25 9.76
N ALA A 244 -2.90 -21.69 9.14
CA ALA A 244 -2.91 -22.09 7.74
C ALA A 244 -3.81 -23.31 7.46
N SER A 245 -3.77 -24.33 8.32
CA SER A 245 -4.61 -25.54 8.17
C SER A 245 -6.09 -25.26 8.42
N ASN A 246 -6.42 -24.26 9.24
CA ASN A 246 -7.78 -23.93 9.64
C ASN A 246 -8.32 -22.64 8.99
N SER A 247 -7.76 -22.21 7.87
CA SER A 247 -8.19 -20.98 7.16
C SER A 247 -9.69 -20.96 6.82
N ASN A 248 -10.28 -22.09 6.45
CA ASN A 248 -11.72 -22.18 6.20
C ASN A 248 -12.56 -21.96 7.46
N LEU A 249 -12.11 -22.47 8.62
CA LEU A 249 -12.79 -22.24 9.90
C LEU A 249 -12.68 -20.79 10.32
N LEU A 250 -11.50 -20.18 10.16
CA LEU A 250 -11.25 -18.76 10.45
C LEU A 250 -12.15 -17.85 9.61
N LYS A 251 -12.23 -18.10 8.30
CA LYS A 251 -13.13 -17.33 7.41
C LYS A 251 -14.60 -17.54 7.73
N SER A 252 -15.00 -18.76 8.10
CA SER A 252 -16.37 -19.00 8.58
C SER A 252 -16.66 -18.29 9.90
N LEU A 253 -15.67 -18.23 10.82
CA LEU A 253 -15.78 -17.48 12.07
C LEU A 253 -15.91 -15.97 11.82
N SER A 254 -15.12 -15.41 10.90
CA SER A 254 -15.25 -14.01 10.46
C SER A 254 -16.64 -13.71 9.92
N ALA A 255 -17.14 -14.57 9.02
CA ALA A 255 -18.48 -14.43 8.45
C ALA A 255 -19.59 -14.50 9.53
N ASN A 256 -19.45 -15.40 10.51
CA ASN A 256 -20.37 -15.49 11.64
C ASN A 256 -20.31 -14.24 12.53
N ALA A 257 -19.11 -13.71 12.78
CA ALA A 257 -18.93 -12.47 13.55
C ALA A 257 -19.56 -11.26 12.84
N GLU A 258 -19.40 -11.14 11.51
CA GLU A 258 -20.00 -10.08 10.69
C GLU A 258 -21.54 -10.13 10.67
N ILE A 259 -22.11 -11.32 10.56
CA ILE A 259 -23.57 -11.53 10.60
C ILE A 259 -24.08 -11.26 12.03
N GLY A 260 -23.41 -11.79 13.04
CA GLY A 260 -23.74 -11.57 14.45
C GLY A 260 -23.69 -10.08 14.82
N LEU A 261 -22.72 -9.34 14.28
CA LEU A 261 -22.62 -7.89 14.40
C LEU A 261 -23.81 -7.18 13.75
N GLY A 262 -24.29 -7.67 12.60
CA GLY A 262 -25.51 -7.15 11.97
C GLY A 262 -26.75 -7.30 12.86
N PHE A 263 -26.93 -8.45 13.48
CA PHE A 263 -28.00 -8.67 14.46
C PHE A 263 -27.82 -7.83 15.73
N LEU A 264 -26.59 -7.70 16.22
CA LEU A 264 -26.28 -6.85 17.36
C LEU A 264 -26.69 -5.39 17.07
N LEU A 265 -26.42 -4.88 15.87
CA LEU A 265 -26.84 -3.53 15.45
C LEU A 265 -28.36 -3.38 15.39
N ILE A 266 -29.11 -4.43 15.01
CA ILE A 266 -30.59 -4.43 15.10
C ILE A 266 -31.03 -4.32 16.57
N ILE A 267 -30.41 -5.07 17.47
CA ILE A 267 -30.73 -5.01 18.90
C ILE A 267 -30.39 -3.63 19.48
N LEU A 268 -29.25 -3.04 19.11
CA LEU A 268 -28.88 -1.68 19.50
C LEU A 268 -29.86 -0.62 18.96
N LEU A 269 -30.56 -0.90 17.86
CA LEU A 269 -31.61 -0.01 17.33
C LEU A 269 -32.79 0.15 18.29
N LEU A 270 -33.06 -0.88 19.10
CA LEU A 270 -34.09 -0.88 20.14
C LEU A 270 -33.64 -0.16 21.42
N THR A 271 -32.37 0.20 21.50
CA THR A 271 -31.75 0.88 22.65
C THR A 271 -31.73 2.40 22.42
N PRO A 272 -31.73 3.25 23.47
CA PRO A 272 -31.60 4.72 23.31
C PRO A 272 -30.30 5.16 22.60
N GLN A 273 -29.29 4.28 22.54
CA GLN A 273 -28.04 4.48 21.83
C GLN A 273 -28.11 4.10 20.33
N ARG A 274 -29.31 4.16 19.74
CA ARG A 274 -29.55 3.76 18.35
C ARG A 274 -28.71 4.57 17.36
N ASN A 275 -28.04 3.85 16.46
CA ASN A 275 -27.38 4.43 15.29
C ASN A 275 -27.96 3.80 14.01
N ILE A 276 -29.04 4.39 13.51
CA ILE A 276 -29.79 3.87 12.35
C ILE A 276 -28.90 3.82 11.10
N ILE A 277 -28.07 4.85 10.91
CA ILE A 277 -27.17 4.96 9.76
C ILE A 277 -26.16 3.80 9.80
N GLN A 278 -25.55 3.53 10.95
CA GLN A 278 -24.59 2.44 11.11
C GLN A 278 -25.21 1.07 10.83
N ALA A 279 -26.42 0.81 11.34
CA ALA A 279 -27.13 -0.42 11.05
C ALA A 279 -27.39 -0.57 9.54
N PHE A 280 -27.97 0.44 8.91
CA PHE A 280 -28.28 0.40 7.48
C PHE A 280 -27.04 0.19 6.60
N VAL A 281 -25.96 0.92 6.88
CA VAL A 281 -24.70 0.82 6.13
C VAL A 281 -24.07 -0.56 6.32
N HIS A 282 -24.04 -1.10 7.53
CA HIS A 282 -23.49 -2.44 7.79
C HIS A 282 -24.28 -3.53 7.06
N TRP A 283 -25.62 -3.44 7.05
CA TRP A 283 -26.45 -4.38 6.29
C TRP A 283 -26.20 -4.28 4.77
N ARG A 284 -25.96 -3.07 4.24
CA ARG A 284 -25.56 -2.88 2.84
C ARG A 284 -24.17 -3.47 2.56
N LEU A 285 -23.22 -3.30 3.47
CA LEU A 285 -21.89 -3.92 3.37
C LEU A 285 -22.00 -5.45 3.38
N LEU A 286 -22.79 -6.02 4.28
CA LEU A 286 -23.01 -7.46 4.38
C LEU A 286 -23.61 -8.04 3.09
N LYS A 287 -24.50 -7.29 2.44
CA LYS A 287 -25.00 -7.64 1.10
C LYS A 287 -23.88 -7.68 0.07
N MET A 288 -22.96 -6.71 0.07
CA MET A 288 -21.80 -6.73 -0.84
C MET A 288 -20.87 -7.91 -0.55
N MET A 289 -20.62 -8.24 0.72
CA MET A 289 -19.81 -9.41 1.12
C MET A 289 -20.48 -10.74 0.75
N TYR A 290 -21.81 -10.78 0.70
CA TYR A 290 -22.57 -11.94 0.22
C TYR A 290 -22.46 -12.15 -1.30
N ALA A 291 -22.29 -11.06 -2.07
CA ALA A 291 -22.14 -11.10 -3.53
C ALA A 291 -20.69 -11.38 -3.98
N LEU A 292 -19.69 -10.97 -3.19
CA LEU A 292 -18.29 -11.05 -3.59
C LEU A 292 -17.78 -12.51 -3.60
N PRO A 293 -17.12 -13.01 -4.67
CA PRO A 293 -16.79 -14.43 -4.84
C PRO A 293 -15.96 -15.05 -3.70
N SER A 294 -15.07 -14.27 -3.09
CA SER A 294 -14.15 -14.69 -2.03
C SER A 294 -14.82 -14.91 -0.68
N THR A 295 -15.83 -14.13 -0.34
CA THR A 295 -16.52 -14.15 0.96
C THR A 295 -17.90 -14.82 0.87
N ALA A 296 -18.52 -14.79 -0.31
CA ALA A 296 -19.81 -15.40 -0.60
C ALA A 296 -20.00 -16.83 -0.07
N PRO A 297 -19.08 -17.80 -0.29
CA PRO A 297 -19.31 -19.18 0.17
C PRO A 297 -19.43 -19.26 1.70
N TYR A 298 -18.64 -18.48 2.43
CA TYR A 298 -18.66 -18.48 3.90
C TYR A 298 -19.95 -17.83 4.42
N HIS A 299 -20.36 -16.68 3.88
CA HIS A 299 -21.62 -16.05 4.27
C HIS A 299 -22.85 -16.89 3.90
N ARG A 300 -22.89 -17.49 2.71
CA ARG A 300 -23.98 -18.39 2.30
C ARG A 300 -24.08 -19.60 3.22
N SER A 301 -22.93 -20.18 3.60
CA SER A 301 -22.89 -21.26 4.58
C SER A 301 -23.46 -20.82 5.93
N SER A 302 -23.03 -19.67 6.46
CA SER A 302 -23.55 -19.13 7.72
C SER A 302 -25.05 -18.84 7.67
N TRP A 303 -25.54 -18.21 6.60
CA TRP A 303 -26.97 -17.95 6.40
C TRP A 303 -27.80 -19.24 6.29
N SER A 304 -27.29 -20.27 5.61
CA SER A 304 -28.00 -21.56 5.53
C SER A 304 -28.03 -22.29 6.88
N ALA A 305 -26.98 -22.17 7.71
CA ALA A 305 -26.97 -22.70 9.06
C ALA A 305 -27.99 -22.01 9.97
N ILE A 306 -28.09 -20.68 9.88
CA ILE A 306 -29.12 -19.89 10.59
C ILE A 306 -30.51 -20.31 10.10
N GLY A 307 -30.73 -20.37 8.79
CA GLY A 307 -32.00 -20.77 8.19
C GLY A 307 -32.46 -22.14 8.67
N ARG A 308 -31.59 -23.15 8.70
CA ARG A 308 -31.92 -24.49 9.21
C ARG A 308 -32.41 -24.51 10.66
N ARG A 309 -31.90 -23.61 11.50
CA ARG A 309 -32.30 -23.51 12.92
C ARG A 309 -33.56 -22.68 13.13
N VAL A 310 -33.67 -21.58 12.38
CA VAL A 310 -34.73 -20.57 12.59
C VAL A 310 -36.00 -20.91 11.83
N ASN A 311 -35.90 -21.47 10.62
CA ASN A 311 -37.07 -21.77 9.78
C ASN A 311 -38.10 -22.70 10.46
N PRO A 312 -37.72 -23.82 11.12
CA PRO A 312 -38.70 -24.65 11.82
C PRO A 312 -39.40 -23.90 12.97
N LEU A 313 -38.67 -23.04 13.69
CA LEU A 313 -39.22 -22.25 14.78
C LEU A 313 -40.19 -21.16 14.28
N ILE A 314 -39.90 -20.53 13.14
CA ILE A 314 -40.80 -19.56 12.51
C ILE A 314 -42.11 -20.22 12.13
N HIS A 315 -42.05 -21.40 11.48
CA HIS A 315 -43.26 -22.12 11.09
C HIS A 315 -44.08 -22.59 12.29
N GLN A 316 -43.43 -22.91 13.41
CA GLN A 316 -44.11 -23.39 14.62
C GLN A 316 -44.69 -22.26 15.48
N TYR A 317 -43.97 -21.15 15.68
CA TYR A 317 -44.32 -20.13 16.67
C TYR A 317 -44.74 -18.78 16.09
N ALA A 318 -44.35 -18.44 14.85
CA ALA A 318 -44.59 -17.11 14.30
C ALA A 318 -44.68 -17.12 12.76
N PRO A 319 -45.75 -17.72 12.18
CA PRO A 319 -45.89 -17.85 10.73
C PRO A 319 -45.98 -16.49 10.00
N SER A 320 -46.38 -15.42 10.68
CA SER A 320 -46.40 -14.06 10.15
C SER A 320 -45.00 -13.53 9.77
N LEU A 321 -43.93 -14.06 10.37
CA LEU A 321 -42.54 -13.69 10.05
C LEU A 321 -42.02 -14.34 8.77
N ALA A 322 -42.74 -15.32 8.19
CA ALA A 322 -42.31 -15.97 6.96
C ALA A 322 -42.24 -15.00 5.76
N THR A 323 -43.24 -14.12 5.63
CA THR A 323 -43.34 -13.12 4.56
C THR A 323 -42.19 -12.08 4.57
N PRO A 324 -41.90 -11.38 5.70
CA PRO A 324 -40.77 -10.46 5.74
C PRO A 324 -39.43 -11.16 5.58
N MET A 325 -39.29 -12.41 6.07
CA MET A 325 -38.07 -13.20 5.85
C MET A 325 -37.85 -13.53 4.37
N ALA A 326 -38.90 -13.90 3.63
CA ALA A 326 -38.80 -14.13 2.19
C ALA A 326 -38.41 -12.85 1.43
N TYR A 327 -38.92 -11.68 1.84
CA TYR A 327 -38.51 -10.40 1.26
C TYR A 327 -37.04 -10.09 1.53
N LEU A 328 -36.56 -10.29 2.77
CA LEU A 328 -35.15 -10.10 3.12
C LEU A 328 -34.23 -11.05 2.34
N GLN A 329 -34.60 -12.32 2.18
CA GLN A 329 -33.85 -13.27 1.37
C GLN A 329 -33.75 -12.81 -0.09
N ARG A 330 -34.86 -12.36 -0.68
CA ARG A 330 -34.85 -11.80 -2.04
C ARG A 330 -33.94 -10.58 -2.15
N TRP A 331 -33.97 -9.68 -1.16
CA TRP A 331 -33.12 -8.49 -1.14
C TRP A 331 -31.63 -8.80 -1.09
N PHE A 332 -31.23 -9.89 -0.41
CA PHE A 332 -29.83 -10.34 -0.36
C PHE A 332 -29.35 -10.97 -1.68
N VAL A 333 -30.26 -11.55 -2.45
CA VAL A 333 -29.96 -12.25 -3.71
C VAL A 333 -30.06 -11.33 -4.94
N SER A 334 -30.95 -10.32 -4.89
CA SER A 334 -31.13 -9.28 -5.94
C SER A 334 -29.96 -8.30 -6.00
#